data_AF-A0A845TUC5-F1
#
_entry.id   AF-A0A845TUC5-F1
#
_cell.length_a   1.000
_cell.length_b   1.000
_cell.length_c   1.000
_cell.angle_alpha   90.00
_cell.angle_beta   90.00
_cell.angle_gamma   90.00
#
_symmetry.space_group_name_H-M   'P 1'
#
loop_
_entity.id
_entity.type
_entity.pdbx_description
1 polymer ?
#
loop_
_entity_poly.entity_id
_entity_poly.type
_entity_poly.pdbx_seq_one_letter_code
_entity_poly.pdbx_strand_id
1 'polypeptide(L)' 'KVRFAQVNLNDRLPEIGLFDVIFLRNVMIYFSDDTKRDVVARVLSKLKPGGHFCIGHSESLNDITTEVETLSPSIYRKP' A
#
# COMPACT_ATOMS: atom_id res chain seq x y z
N LYS A 1 2.77 -15.36 -14.55
CA LYS A 1 2.83 -16.48 -13.58
C LYS A 1 2.49 -15.92 -12.20
N VAL A 2 1.72 -16.63 -11.37
CA VAL A 2 1.27 -16.15 -10.06
C VAL A 2 1.89 -17.01 -8.95
N ARG A 3 2.20 -16.41 -7.81
CA ARG A 3 2.61 -17.09 -6.58
C ARG A 3 1.73 -16.59 -5.44
N PHE A 4 1.19 -17.52 -4.66
CA PHE A 4 0.37 -17.21 -3.49
C PHE A 4 1.18 -17.45 -2.23
N ALA A 5 0.99 -16.60 -1.23
CA ALA A 5 1.59 -16.73 0.09
C ALA A 5 0.63 -16.14 1.12
N GLN A 6 0.66 -16.67 2.34
CA GLN A 6 -0.07 -16.10 3.47
C GLN A 6 0.78 -15.02 4.12
N VAL A 7 0.22 -13.82 4.26
CA VAL A 7 0.88 -12.65 4.87
C VAL A 7 -0.11 -11.93 5.77
N ASN A 8 0.31 -11.61 6.98
CA ASN A 8 -0.41 -10.68 7.86
C ASN A 8 0.16 -9.27 7.67
N LEU A 9 -0.69 -8.30 7.32
CA LEU A 9 -0.27 -6.92 7.08
C LEU A 9 0.15 -6.18 8.36
N ASN A 10 -0.32 -6.64 9.52
CA ASN A 10 0.08 -6.09 10.82
C ASN A 10 1.50 -6.50 11.22
N ASP A 11 2.00 -7.61 10.64
CA ASP A 11 3.32 -8.15 10.94
C ASP A 11 4.36 -7.69 9.92
N ARG A 12 5.62 -8.11 10.14
CA ARG A 12 6.69 -7.90 9.18
C ARG A 12 6.37 -8.63 7.86
N LEU A 13 6.38 -7.88 6.75
CA LEU A 13 6.23 -8.46 5.42
C LEU A 13 7.41 -9.40 5.08
N PRO A 14 7.16 -10.53 4.40
CA PRO A 14 8.21 -11.46 3.98
C PRO A 14 9.18 -10.81 2.97
N GLU A 15 10.32 -11.46 2.73
CA GLU A 15 11.29 -11.02 1.74
C GLU A 15 10.84 -11.35 0.32
N ILE A 16 9.93 -10.52 -0.19
CA ILE A 16 9.31 -10.66 -1.52
C ILE A 16 9.86 -9.65 -2.56
N GLY A 17 10.88 -8.88 -2.18
CA GLY A 17 11.52 -7.87 -3.02
C GLY A 17 10.74 -6.55 -3.09
N LEU A 18 11.01 -5.77 -4.13
CA LEU A 18 10.32 -4.52 -4.44
C LEU A 18 9.41 -4.68 -5.66
N PHE A 19 8.32 -3.94 -5.68
CA PHE A 19 7.30 -4.00 -6.72
C PHE A 19 7.22 -2.70 -7.51
N ASP A 20 6.91 -2.82 -8.79
CA ASP A 20 6.58 -1.70 -9.67
C ASP A 20 5.13 -1.22 -9.44
N VAL A 21 4.23 -2.14 -9.04
CA VAL A 21 2.84 -1.86 -8.72
C VAL A 21 2.40 -2.68 -7.51
N ILE A 22 1.71 -2.05 -6.56
CA ILE A 22 1.08 -2.72 -5.41
C ILE A 22 -0.41 -2.42 -5.41
N PHE A 23 -1.23 -3.47 -5.26
CA PHE A 23 -2.68 -3.36 -5.06
C PHE A 23 -3.02 -3.68 -3.61
N LEU A 24 -3.60 -2.73 -2.90
CA LEU A 24 -4.08 -2.89 -1.52
C LEU A 24 -5.49 -2.32 -1.43
N ARG A 25 -6.45 -3.05 -2.00
CA ARG A 25 -7.81 -2.57 -2.24
C ARG A 25 -8.81 -3.23 -1.29
N ASN A 26 -9.72 -2.44 -0.73
CA ASN A 26 -10.87 -2.90 0.07
C ASN A 26 -10.47 -3.65 1.35
N VAL A 27 -9.30 -3.33 1.92
CA VAL A 27 -8.75 -3.97 3.11
C VAL A 27 -8.39 -2.96 4.20
N MET A 28 -8.02 -1.73 3.84
CA MET A 28 -7.64 -0.71 4.82
C MET A 28 -8.82 -0.24 5.66
N ILE A 29 -10.05 -0.40 5.16
CA ILE A 29 -11.28 -0.07 5.88
C ILE A 29 -11.50 -0.86 7.18
N TYR A 30 -10.76 -1.96 7.40
CA TYR A 30 -10.87 -2.78 8.61
C TYR A 30 -9.86 -2.39 9.71
N PHE A 31 -8.92 -1.50 9.40
CA PHE A 31 -7.87 -1.10 10.33
C PHE A 31 -8.24 0.19 11.06
N SER A 32 -7.71 0.37 12.28
CA SER A 32 -7.69 1.67 12.94
C SER A 32 -6.80 2.64 12.17
N ASP A 33 -6.93 3.95 12.39
CA ASP A 33 -6.11 4.93 11.67
C ASP A 33 -4.61 4.79 11.96
N ASP A 34 -4.24 4.45 13.20
CA ASP A 34 -2.85 4.14 13.57
C ASP A 34 -2.35 2.90 12.82
N THR A 35 -3.13 1.83 12.81
CA THR A 35 -2.78 0.60 12.08
C THR A 35 -2.69 0.84 10.58
N LYS A 36 -3.56 1.66 9.99
CA LYS A 36 -3.48 2.03 8.57
C LYS A 36 -2.16 2.70 8.25
N ARG A 37 -1.71 3.66 9.07
CA ARG A 37 -0.44 4.36 8.89
C ARG A 37 0.74 3.38 8.88
N ASP A 38 0.78 2.48 9.86
CA ASP A 38 1.83 1.47 9.96
C ASP A 38 1.83 0.51 8.76
N VAL A 39 0.64 0.01 8.36
CA VAL A 39 0.49 -0.89 7.22
C VAL A 39 0.92 -0.19 5.93
N VAL A 40 0.45 1.03 5.69
CA VAL A 40 0.78 1.79 4.48
C VAL A 40 2.27 2.08 4.40
N ALA A 41 2.90 2.55 5.48
CA ALA A 41 4.35 2.78 5.51
C ALA A 41 5.14 1.48 5.18
N ARG A 42 4.73 0.36 5.78
CA ARG A 42 5.35 -0.95 5.54
C ARG A 42 5.18 -1.41 4.10
N VAL A 43 4.02 -1.21 3.51
CA VAL A 43 3.71 -1.57 2.11
C VAL A 43 4.47 -0.65 1.14
N LEU A 44 4.49 0.66 1.37
CA LEU A 44 5.21 1.63 0.55
C LEU A 44 6.74 1.42 0.61
N SER A 45 7.26 0.85 1.69
CA SER A 45 8.67 0.43 1.74
C SER A 45 9.02 -0.65 0.70
N LYS A 46 8.02 -1.40 0.23
CA LYS A 46 8.15 -2.42 -0.84
C LYS A 46 7.82 -1.89 -2.22
N LEU A 47 7.44 -0.62 -2.34
CA LEU A 47 7.21 0.04 -3.61
C LEU A 47 8.50 0.72 -4.09
N LYS A 48 8.88 0.44 -5.35
CA LYS A 48 10.00 1.13 -5.99
C LYS A 48 9.71 2.63 -6.16
N PRO A 49 10.73 3.50 -6.19
CA PRO A 49 10.58 4.86 -6.71
C PRO A 49 9.98 4.83 -8.12
N GLY A 50 9.05 5.74 -8.40
CA GLY A 50 8.23 5.77 -9.61
C GLY A 50 7.12 4.70 -9.69
N GLY A 51 7.02 3.80 -8.70
CA GLY A 51 6.02 2.73 -8.65
C GLY A 51 4.62 3.23 -8.29
N HIS A 52 3.61 2.42 -8.62
CA HIS A 52 2.20 2.76 -8.43
C HIS A 52 1.56 2.00 -7.26
N PHE A 53 0.75 2.70 -6.47
CA PHE A 53 -0.01 2.15 -5.37
C PHE A 53 -1.50 2.35 -5.63
N CYS A 54 -2.24 1.24 -5.71
CA CYS A 54 -3.65 1.21 -6.07
C CYS A 54 -4.50 0.74 -4.89
N ILE A 55 -5.47 1.56 -4.48
CA ILE A 55 -6.37 1.28 -3.34
C ILE A 55 -7.83 1.13 -3.80
N GLY A 56 -8.73 0.86 -2.86
CA GLY A 56 -10.16 0.78 -3.08
C GLY A 56 -10.82 2.15 -3.25
N HIS A 57 -12.01 2.18 -3.82
CA HIS A 57 -12.73 3.43 -4.10
C HIS A 57 -13.16 4.19 -2.83
N SER A 58 -13.43 3.46 -1.75
CA SER A 58 -13.82 4.02 -0.44
C SER A 58 -12.63 4.30 0.48
N GLU A 59 -11.40 4.18 -0.03
CA GLU A 59 -10.16 4.33 0.72
C GLU A 59 -9.42 5.60 0.26
N SER A 60 -8.70 6.25 1.18
CA SER A 60 -7.91 7.44 0.90
C SER A 60 -6.63 7.45 1.72
N LEU A 61 -5.56 8.05 1.17
CA LEU A 61 -4.27 8.21 1.83
C LEU A 61 -3.97 9.65 2.29
N ASN A 62 -4.87 10.60 2.05
CA ASN A 62 -4.61 12.03 2.26
C ASN A 62 -4.17 12.36 3.69
N ASP A 63 -4.68 11.64 4.70
CA ASP A 63 -4.35 11.84 6.12
C ASP A 63 -3.50 10.68 6.71
N ILE A 64 -3.03 9.79 5.84
CA ILE A 64 -2.28 8.58 6.22
C ILE A 64 -0.79 8.72 5.91
N THR A 65 -0.43 9.29 4.75
CA THR A 65 0.97 9.42 4.35
C THR A 65 1.15 10.54 3.32
N THR A 66 2.34 11.15 3.32
CA THR A 66 2.80 12.13 2.34
C THR A 66 3.88 11.57 1.41
N GLU A 67 4.20 10.27 1.51
CA GLU A 67 5.24 9.62 0.71
C GLU A 67 4.83 9.29 -0.73
N VAL A 68 3.58 9.58 -1.10
CA VAL A 68 3.05 9.32 -2.44
C VAL A 68 2.23 10.50 -2.95
N GLU A 69 2.25 10.66 -4.26
CA GLU A 69 1.51 11.68 -4.99
C GLU A 69 0.26 11.06 -5.60
N THR A 70 -0.90 11.70 -5.45
CA THR A 70 -2.14 11.27 -6.11
C THR A 70 -2.03 11.52 -7.61
N LEU A 71 -2.17 10.46 -8.42
CA LEU A 71 -2.22 10.58 -9.88
C LEU A 71 -3.66 10.61 -10.41
N SER A 72 -4.51 9.75 -9.88
CA SER A 72 -5.93 9.65 -10.23
C SER A 72 -6.70 9.04 -9.05
N PRO A 73 -8.05 8.99 -9.10
CA PRO A 73 -8.82 8.40 -8.01
C PRO A 73 -8.33 6.98 -7.67
N SER A 74 -7.95 6.79 -6.40
CA SER A 74 -7.41 5.52 -5.86
C SER A 74 -6.07 5.06 -6.45
N ILE A 75 -5.36 5.87 -7.24
CA ILE A 75 -4.03 5.55 -7.78
C ILE A 75 -3.03 6.62 -7.37
N TYR A 76 -1.95 6.17 -6.73
CA TYR A 76 -0.87 7.00 -6.22
C TYR A 76 0.46 6.58 -6.83
N ARG A 77 1.43 7.50 -6.89
CA ARG A 77 2.79 7.24 -7.32
C ARG A 77 3.77 7.60 -6.22
N LYS A 78 4.73 6.71 -5.98
CA LYS A 78 5.88 7.03 -5.13
C LYS A 78 6.91 7.80 -5.97
N PRO A 79 7.36 8.99 -5.55
CA PRO A 79 8.36 9.76 -6.28
C PRO A 79 9.69 9.00 -6.41
#